data_AF-A0A2W5XID5-F1
#
_entry.id   AF-A0A2W5XID5-F1
#
_cell.length_a   1.000
_cell.length_b   1.000
_cell.length_c   1.000
_cell.angle_alpha   90.00
_cell.angle_beta   90.00
_cell.angle_gamma   90.00
#
_symmetry.space_group_name_H-M   'P 1'
#
loop_
_entity.id
_entity.type
_entity.pdbx_description
1 polymer ?
#
loop_
_entity_poly.entity_id
_entity_poly.type
_entity_poly.pdbx_seq_one_letter_code
_entity_poly.pdbx_strand_id
1 'polypeptide(L)' 'MYYAAFKQHCSLFPGSSALMTAFEDELKSFKTSKGTIQFPLDKPLPTALIKKIVQARMSQNARKNRRSFIR' A
#
# COMPACT_ATOMS: atom_id res chain seq x y z
N MET A 1 -7.37 -1.88 -5.16
CA MET A 1 -6.66 -1.48 -3.92
C MET A 1 -7.75 -1.26 -2.90
N TYR A 2 -7.59 -1.78 -1.69
CA TYR A 2 -8.68 -1.82 -0.71
C TYR A 2 -8.21 -1.28 0.63
N TYR A 3 -9.14 -0.90 1.49
CA TYR A 3 -8.89 -0.53 2.87
C TYR A 3 -10.00 -1.06 3.76
N ALA A 4 -9.71 -1.22 5.06
CA ALA A 4 -10.70 -1.64 6.06
C ALA A 4 -10.40 -0.99 7.40
N ALA A 5 -11.44 -0.65 8.16
CA ALA A 5 -11.34 -0.15 9.52
C ALA A 5 -11.53 -1.29 10.52
N PHE A 6 -10.70 -1.30 11.57
CA PHE A 6 -10.78 -2.24 12.70
C PHE A 6 -10.80 -1.46 14.01
N LYS A 7 -11.14 -2.13 15.11
CA LYS A 7 -11.27 -1.51 16.44
C LYS A 7 -10.03 -0.71 16.90
N GLN A 8 -8.83 -1.12 16.48
CA GLN A 8 -7.56 -0.53 16.94
C GLN A 8 -6.69 0.03 15.80
N HIS A 9 -7.06 -0.18 14.54
CA HIS A 9 -6.23 0.22 13.40
C HIS A 9 -7.05 0.33 12.11
N CYS A 10 -6.52 1.05 11.13
CA CYS A 10 -6.96 1.01 9.74
C CYS A 10 -5.97 0.18 8.93
N SER A 11 -6.45 -0.75 8.11
CA SER A 11 -5.63 -1.54 7.20
C SER A 11 -5.69 -1.00 5.79
N LEU A 12 -4.55 -0.94 5.12
CA LEU A 12 -4.41 -0.72 3.69
C LEU A 12 -3.91 -1.99 3.01
N PHE A 13 -4.53 -2.35 1.90
CA PHE A 13 -4.19 -3.52 1.09
C PHE A 13 -3.71 -3.07 -0.30
N PRO A 14 -2.38 -2.90 -0.52
CA PRO A 14 -1.83 -2.45 -1.80
C PRO A 14 -2.09 -3.42 -2.94
N GLY A 15 -2.28 -4.71 -2.64
CA GLY A 15 -2.53 -5.75 -3.64
C GLY A 15 -1.33 -6.01 -4.56
N SER A 16 -0.12 -5.82 -4.05
CA SER A 16 1.14 -6.00 -4.77
C SER A 16 2.28 -6.30 -3.79
N SER A 17 2.86 -7.49 -3.88
CA SER A 17 4.06 -7.84 -3.10
C SER A 17 5.25 -6.94 -3.45
N ALA A 18 5.38 -6.57 -4.73
CA ALA A 18 6.44 -5.66 -5.17
C ALA A 18 6.37 -4.29 -4.50
N LEU A 19 5.17 -3.79 -4.16
CA LEU A 19 5.03 -2.55 -3.40
C LEU A 19 5.40 -2.75 -1.92
N MET A 20 5.10 -3.90 -1.33
CA MET A 20 5.53 -4.19 0.05
C MET A 20 7.05 -4.17 0.17
N THR A 21 7.77 -4.74 -0.81
CA THR A 21 9.24 -4.71 -0.87
C THR A 21 9.77 -3.29 -1.16
N ALA A 22 9.18 -2.57 -2.12
CA ALA A 22 9.67 -1.25 -2.50
C ALA A 22 9.57 -0.20 -1.38
N PHE A 23 8.64 -0.38 -0.43
CA PHE A 23 8.42 0.52 0.69
C PHE A 23 8.86 -0.08 2.04
N GLU A 24 9.60 -1.19 2.04
CA GLU A 24 9.94 -1.94 3.26
C GLU A 24 10.57 -1.04 4.35
N ASP A 25 11.52 -0.19 3.96
CA ASP A 25 12.19 0.73 4.90
C ASP A 25 11.23 1.77 5.50
N GLU A 26 10.37 2.39 4.69
CA GLU A 26 9.37 3.36 5.16
C GLU A 26 8.28 2.67 6.02
N LEU A 27 8.07 1.36 5.82
CA LEU A 27 7.08 0.56 6.52
C LEU A 27 7.56 -0.02 7.85
N LYS A 28 8.86 0.04 8.17
CA LYS A 28 9.42 -0.48 9.44
C LYS A 28 8.76 0.11 10.70
N SER A 29 8.23 1.32 10.60
CA SER A 29 7.52 2.00 11.71
C SER A 29 6.07 1.54 11.89
N PHE A 30 5.55 0.70 10.99
CA PHE A 30 4.16 0.24 11.00
C PHE A 30 4.09 -1.28 11.09
N LYS A 31 2.99 -1.78 11.65
CA LYS A 31 2.72 -3.22 11.63
C LYS A 31 2.33 -3.63 10.22
N THR A 32 3.03 -4.61 9.66
CA THR A 32 2.78 -5.12 8.31
C THR A 32 2.60 -6.63 8.30
N SER A 33 1.97 -7.13 7.23
CA SER A 33 1.96 -8.55 6.85
C SER A 33 2.21 -8.65 5.34
N LYS A 34 2.20 -9.86 4.77
CA LYS A 34 2.57 -10.14 3.36
C LYS A 34 1.90 -9.22 2.31
N GLY A 35 0.73 -8.64 2.62
CA GLY A 35 0.05 -7.70 1.72
C GLY A 35 -0.76 -6.61 2.41
N THR A 36 -0.48 -6.35 3.69
CA THR A 36 -1.28 -5.44 4.51
C THR A 36 -0.39 -4.51 5.30
N ILE A 37 -0.80 -3.25 5.40
CA ILE A 37 -0.19 -2.22 6.26
C ILE A 37 -1.24 -1.81 7.28
N GLN A 38 -0.92 -1.86 8.56
CA GLN A 38 -1.81 -1.47 9.65
C GLN A 38 -1.35 -0.13 10.23
N PHE A 39 -2.24 0.87 10.15
CA PHE A 39 -2.05 2.18 10.73
C PHE A 39 -2.78 2.25 12.08
N PRO A 40 -2.07 2.52 13.19
CA PRO A 40 -2.69 2.66 14.49
C PRO A 40 -3.63 3.87 14.53
N LEU A 41 -4.70 3.79 15.33
CA LEU A 41 -5.66 4.90 15.47
C LEU A 41 -5.17 6.01 16.41
N ASP A 42 -4.20 5.73 17.28
CA ASP A 42 -3.62 6.72 18.22
C ASP A 42 -2.64 7.71 17.56
N LYS A 43 -2.33 7.52 16.26
CA LYS A 43 -1.39 8.37 15.53
C LYS A 43 -2.03 8.96 14.27
N PRO A 44 -1.65 10.18 13.87
CA PRO A 44 -2.08 10.71 12.59
C PRO A 44 -1.64 9.79 11.44
N LEU A 45 -2.51 9.66 10.44
CA LEU A 45 -2.17 8.88 9.26
C LEU A 45 -0.99 9.52 8.52
N PRO A 46 0.00 8.72 8.06
CA PRO A 46 1.15 9.22 7.31
C PRO A 46 0.74 9.51 5.86
N THR A 47 0.00 10.60 5.63
CA THR A 47 -0.59 10.93 4.32
C THR A 47 0.44 10.97 3.19
N ALA A 48 1.66 11.42 3.46
CA ALA A 48 2.74 11.42 2.49
C ALA A 48 3.11 10.00 2.01
N LEU A 49 3.27 9.06 2.94
CA LEU A 49 3.57 7.66 2.63
C LEU A 49 2.41 7.00 1.88
N ILE A 50 1.17 7.22 2.36
CA ILE A 50 -0.04 6.69 1.70
C ILE A 50 -0.12 7.18 0.25
N LYS A 51 0.13 8.48 0.03
CA LYS A 51 0.14 9.07 -1.33
C LYS A 51 1.18 8.42 -2.23
N LYS A 52 2.42 8.22 -1.74
CA LYS A 52 3.47 7.53 -2.51
C LYS A 52 3.05 6.11 -2.92
N ILE A 53 2.49 5.33 -1.98
CA ILE A 53 2.03 3.96 -2.24
C ILE A 53 0.91 3.93 -3.30
N VAL A 54 -0.07 4.84 -3.18
CA VAL A 54 -1.17 4.96 -4.17
C VAL A 54 -0.62 5.30 -5.56
N GLN A 55 0.28 6.28 -5.66
CA GLN A 55 0.90 6.67 -6.94
C GLN A 55 1.72 5.53 -7.57
N ALA A 56 2.46 4.78 -6.75
CA ALA A 56 3.20 3.61 -7.20
C ALA A 56 2.25 2.51 -7.71
N ARG A 57 1.11 2.29 -7.03
CA ARG A 57 0.09 1.34 -7.48
C ARG A 57 -0.57 1.74 -8.79
N MET A 58 -0.91 3.03 -8.96
CA MET A 58 -1.43 3.56 -10.22
C MET A 58 -0.45 3.32 -11.37
N SER A 59 0.83 3.63 -11.16
CA SER A 59 1.89 3.40 -12.13
C SER A 59 2.05 1.92 -12.49
N GLN A 60 1.99 1.02 -11.51
CA GLN A 60 2.02 -0.42 -11.74
C GLN A 60 0.82 -0.89 -12.56
N ASN A 61 -0.37 -0.40 -12.26
CA ASN A 61 -1.60 -0.73 -12.99
C ASN A 61 -1.52 -0.27 -14.45
N ALA A 62 -1.06 0.95 -14.71
CA ALA A 62 -0.89 1.48 -16.06
C ALA A 62 0.09 0.63 -16.89
N ARG A 63 1.22 0.21 -16.30
CA ARG A 63 2.19 -0.69 -16.96
C ARG A 63 1.59 -2.06 -17.24
N LYS A 64 0.80 -2.62 -16.32
CA LYS A 64 0.13 -3.91 -16.54
C LYS A 64 -0.90 -3.84 -17.66
N ASN A 65 -1.69 -2.76 -17.70
CA ASN A 65 -2.70 -2.56 -18.75
C ASN A 65 -2.04 -2.48 -20.14
N ARG A 66 -0.93 -1.74 -20.26
CA ARG A 66 -0.16 -1.65 -21.51
C ARG A 66 0.40 -3.01 -21.96
N ARG A 67 0.85 -3.86 -21.05
CA ARG A 67 1.33 -5.22 -21.37
C ARG A 67 0.21 -6.16 -21.80
N SER A 68 -1.00 -5.97 -21.29
CA SER A 68 -2.17 -6.77 -21.66
C SER A 68 -2.70 -6.44 -23.05
N PHE A 69 -2.38 -5.25 -23.59
CA PHE A 69 -2.85 -4.79 -24.90
C PHE A 69 -1.89 -5.17 -26.05
N ILE A 70 -0.63 -5.49 -25.74
CA ILE A 70 0.42 -5.86 -26.72
C ILE A 70 0.55 -7.40 -26.81
N ARG A 71 -0.37 -8.14 -26.19
CA ARG A 71 -0.37 -9.60 -26.11
C ARG A 71 -1.67 -10.13 -26.68
#